data_AF-A0ABD3NBU1-F1
#
_entry.id   AF-A0ABD3NBU1-F1
#
_cell.length_a   1.000
_cell.length_b   1.000
_cell.length_c   1.000
_cell.angle_alpha   90.00
_cell.angle_beta   90.00
_cell.angle_gamma   90.00
#
_symmetry.space_group_name_H-M   'P 1'
#
loop_
_entity.id
_entity.type
_entity.pdbx_description
1 polymer ?
#
loop_
_entity_poly.entity_id
_entity_poly.type
_entity_poly.pdbx_seq_one_letter_code
_entity_poly.pdbx_strand_id
1 'polypeptide(L)'
;MAKSEDESSIAALRKTKDALKQILSALVPFLRALKEDNASSQSDTAESDVGASKKRGKPDSDESPKLDAHSRAEAQAAVALAIGTLRYMGARLRGLDEGRKKGDPLRVELDNIRSKLMELKKLEAANQTISEEKGSSEQNEDTNDNKQKKRRKILDTIASERMIKSALNGK
;
A
#
# COMPACT_ATOMS: atom_id res chain seq x y z
N MET A 1 -34.38 20.53 -32.02
CA MET A 1 -34.25 19.49 -30.97
C MET A 1 -32.82 19.46 -30.40
N ALA A 2 -32.27 20.59 -29.94
CA ALA A 2 -30.86 20.69 -29.51
C ALA A 2 -30.66 20.84 -27.98
N LYS A 3 -31.74 20.90 -27.18
CA LYS A 3 -31.65 21.18 -25.73
C LYS A 3 -31.13 20.00 -24.88
N SER A 4 -31.13 18.77 -25.39
CA SER A 4 -30.83 17.57 -24.58
C SER A 4 -29.33 17.27 -24.41
N GLU A 5 -28.47 17.67 -25.35
CA GLU A 5 -27.04 17.37 -25.29
C GLU A 5 -26.30 18.30 -24.30
N ASP A 6 -26.72 19.55 -24.22
CA ASP A 6 -26.14 20.55 -23.32
C ASP A 6 -26.40 20.22 -21.84
N GLU A 7 -27.60 19.74 -21.49
CA GLU A 7 -27.89 19.37 -20.10
C GLU A 7 -27.10 18.14 -19.63
N SER A 8 -26.91 17.16 -20.51
CA SER A 8 -26.15 15.95 -20.22
C SER A 8 -24.67 16.25 -19.99
N SER A 9 -24.07 17.11 -20.82
CA SER A 9 -22.67 17.53 -20.67
C SER A 9 -22.44 18.35 -19.39
N ILE A 10 -23.36 19.26 -19.06
CA ILE A 10 -23.32 20.04 -17.80
C ILE A 10 -23.46 19.10 -16.59
N ALA A 11 -24.33 18.09 -16.66
CA ALA A 11 -24.49 17.12 -15.60
C ALA A 11 -23.20 16.28 -15.39
N ALA A 12 -22.53 15.87 -16.47
CA ALA A 12 -21.25 15.18 -16.39
C ALA A 12 -20.16 16.04 -15.72
N LEU A 13 -20.07 17.31 -16.08
CA LEU A 13 -19.12 18.25 -15.46
C LEU A 13 -19.39 18.46 -13.96
N ARG A 14 -20.65 18.56 -13.55
CA ARG A 14 -21.04 18.64 -12.13
C ARG A 14 -20.59 17.39 -11.37
N LYS A 15 -20.82 16.20 -11.91
CA LYS A 15 -20.36 14.93 -11.32
C LYS A 15 -18.84 14.90 -11.18
N THR A 16 -18.10 15.34 -12.20
CA THR A 16 -16.63 15.42 -12.12
C THR A 16 -16.17 16.40 -11.04
N LYS A 17 -16.81 17.58 -10.93
CA LYS A 17 -16.51 18.56 -9.88
C LYS A 17 -16.73 17.98 -8.48
N ASP A 18 -17.83 17.28 -8.27
CA ASP A 18 -18.16 16.69 -6.97
C ASP A 18 -17.20 15.53 -6.64
N ALA A 19 -16.86 14.69 -7.60
CA ALA A 19 -15.85 13.65 -7.44
C ALA A 19 -14.47 14.22 -7.06
N LEU A 20 -14.06 15.34 -7.67
CA LEU A 20 -12.80 16.01 -7.34
C LEU A 20 -12.80 16.55 -5.90
N LYS A 21 -13.93 17.09 -5.43
CA LYS A 21 -14.06 17.51 -4.02
C LYS A 21 -13.95 16.33 -3.06
N GLN A 22 -14.56 15.21 -3.39
CA GLN A 22 -14.47 13.99 -2.58
C GLN A 22 -13.03 13.47 -2.50
N ILE A 23 -12.33 13.40 -3.65
CA ILE A 23 -10.92 13.01 -3.71
C ILE A 23 -10.08 13.94 -2.83
N LEU A 24 -10.31 15.26 -2.91
CA LEU A 24 -9.60 16.24 -2.08
C LEU A 24 -9.85 16.01 -0.60
N SER A 25 -11.12 15.86 -0.19
CA SER A 25 -11.45 15.61 1.22
C SER A 25 -10.85 14.29 1.74
N ALA A 26 -10.77 13.26 0.89
CA ALA A 26 -10.20 11.97 1.25
C ALA A 26 -8.66 12.00 1.35
N LEU A 27 -7.99 12.89 0.60
CA LEU A 27 -6.52 13.00 0.58
C LEU A 27 -5.95 13.86 1.71
N VAL A 28 -6.70 14.86 2.18
CA VAL A 28 -6.25 15.81 3.21
C VAL A 28 -5.66 15.12 4.45
N PRO A 29 -6.27 14.04 5.01
CA PRO A 29 -5.70 13.35 6.16
C PRO A 29 -4.32 12.75 5.87
N PHE A 30 -4.15 12.09 4.72
CA PHE A 30 -2.88 11.47 4.32
C PHE A 30 -1.79 12.52 4.08
N LEU A 31 -2.14 13.64 3.45
CA LEU A 31 -1.20 14.74 3.20
C LEU A 31 -0.75 15.41 4.50
N ARG A 32 -1.66 15.58 5.47
CA ARG A 32 -1.33 16.11 6.79
C ARG A 32 -0.39 15.15 7.53
N ALA A 33 -0.76 13.87 7.59
CA ALA A 33 0.03 12.84 8.26
C ALA A 33 1.47 12.76 7.68
N LEU A 34 1.61 12.71 6.36
CA LEU A 34 2.94 12.68 5.71
C LEU A 34 3.75 13.97 5.92
N LYS A 35 3.09 15.13 6.03
CA LYS A 35 3.78 16.41 6.26
C LYS A 35 4.35 16.47 7.68
N GLU A 36 3.56 16.08 8.68
CA GLU A 36 3.98 16.04 10.08
C GLU A 36 5.15 15.07 10.29
N ASP A 37 5.04 13.90 9.68
CA ASP A 37 6.05 12.85 9.72
C ASP A 37 7.38 13.25 9.04
N ASN A 38 7.33 13.94 7.89
CA ASN A 38 8.53 14.51 7.25
C ASN A 38 9.14 15.66 8.07
N ALA A 39 8.32 16.51 8.70
CA ALA A 39 8.81 17.61 9.52
C ALA A 39 9.53 17.09 10.78
N SER A 40 9.04 16.01 11.39
CA SER A 40 9.68 15.36 12.54
C SER A 40 11.02 14.69 12.22
N SER A 41 11.29 14.39 10.94
CA SER A 41 12.52 13.72 10.50
C SER A 41 13.66 14.71 10.17
N GLN A 42 13.37 16.02 10.08
CA GLN A 42 14.37 17.06 9.74
C GLN A 42 14.97 17.77 10.95
N SER A 43 14.48 17.55 12.18
CA SER A 43 14.99 18.22 13.38
C SER A 43 16.26 17.61 13.97
N ASP A 44 16.66 16.41 13.54
CA ASP A 44 17.77 15.67 14.17
C ASP A 44 19.13 15.83 13.45
N THR A 45 19.22 16.66 12.40
CA THR A 45 20.46 16.80 11.59
C THR A 45 20.99 18.23 11.46
N ALA A 46 20.66 19.13 12.39
CA ALA A 46 21.30 20.44 12.52
C ALA A 46 22.24 20.49 13.73
N GLU A 47 23.50 20.14 13.48
CA GLU A 47 24.72 20.58 14.18
C GLU A 47 24.84 20.34 15.68
N SER A 48 25.51 19.23 16.00
CA SER A 48 26.45 19.14 17.11
C SER A 48 27.79 19.77 16.71
N ASP A 49 28.12 20.95 17.23
CA ASP A 49 29.51 21.27 17.55
C ASP A 49 29.56 22.14 18.82
N VAL A 50 30.54 21.83 19.66
CA VAL A 50 30.92 22.46 20.93
C VAL A 50 30.10 22.12 22.19
N GLY A 51 30.71 21.27 23.03
CA GLY A 51 30.72 21.52 24.48
C GLY A 51 30.03 20.49 25.38
N ALA A 52 30.85 19.63 25.98
CA ALA A 52 30.44 18.74 27.07
C ALA A 52 29.73 19.49 28.20
N SER A 53 28.50 19.08 28.53
CA SER A 53 27.87 19.41 29.81
C SER A 53 26.82 18.36 30.19
N LYS A 54 27.22 17.56 31.16
CA LYS A 54 26.47 16.49 31.82
C LYS A 54 25.26 17.08 32.56
N LYS A 55 24.09 17.10 31.93
CA LYS A 55 22.80 17.29 32.64
C LYS A 55 21.88 16.12 32.36
N ARG A 56 21.63 15.34 33.42
CA ARG A 56 20.50 14.42 33.55
C ARG A 56 19.21 15.25 33.49
N GLY A 57 18.62 15.34 32.31
CA GLY A 57 17.25 15.79 32.10
C GLY A 57 16.42 14.61 31.60
N LYS A 58 15.28 14.35 32.24
CA LYS A 58 14.25 13.41 31.77
C LYS A 58 13.95 13.64 30.28
N PRO A 59 13.81 12.59 29.46
CA PRO A 59 13.06 12.72 28.23
C PRO A 59 11.57 12.64 28.61
N ASP A 60 10.96 13.77 28.96
CA ASP A 60 9.53 13.92 28.66
C ASP A 60 9.47 14.14 27.15
N SER A 61 9.63 13.04 26.42
CA SER A 61 9.59 12.99 24.97
C SER A 61 8.14 13.23 24.57
N ASP A 62 7.82 14.49 24.32
CA ASP A 62 6.69 14.93 23.51
C ASP A 62 6.95 14.50 22.04
N GLU A 63 7.15 13.19 21.87
CA GLU A 63 7.47 12.55 20.60
C GLU A 63 6.16 12.52 19.82
N SER A 64 5.97 13.54 18.98
CA SER A 64 4.91 13.55 17.97
C SER A 64 4.87 12.16 17.31
N PRO A 65 3.69 11.52 17.21
CA PRO A 65 3.59 10.13 16.82
C PRO A 65 4.17 9.95 15.41
N LYS A 66 5.39 9.40 15.33
CA LYS A 66 5.97 8.95 14.07
C LYS A 66 5.01 7.93 13.47
N LEU A 67 4.68 8.10 12.20
CA LEU A 67 3.82 7.15 11.52
C LEU A 67 4.54 5.80 11.47
N ASP A 68 3.80 4.73 11.75
CA ASP A 68 4.28 3.38 11.51
C ASP A 68 4.72 3.24 10.03
N ALA A 69 5.76 2.45 9.79
CA ALA A 69 6.35 2.30 8.46
C ALA A 69 5.33 1.81 7.43
N HIS A 70 4.39 0.94 7.86
CA HIS A 70 3.31 0.47 7.00
C HIS A 70 2.30 1.59 6.70
N SER A 71 1.86 2.33 7.71
CA SER A 71 0.95 3.48 7.54
C SER A 71 1.55 4.57 6.64
N ARG A 72 2.85 4.84 6.76
CA ARG A 72 3.58 5.76 5.88
C ARG A 72 3.57 5.25 4.43
N ALA A 73 3.85 3.97 4.21
CA ALA A 73 3.86 3.37 2.87
C ALA A 73 2.47 3.39 2.21
N GLU A 74 1.41 3.11 2.98
CA GLU A 74 0.03 3.18 2.48
C GLU A 74 -0.34 4.63 2.11
N ALA A 75 -0.05 5.59 2.99
CA ALA A 75 -0.33 7.00 2.74
C ALA A 75 0.40 7.50 1.48
N GLN A 76 1.68 7.16 1.30
CA GLN A 76 2.45 7.52 0.10
C GLN A 76 1.87 6.88 -1.17
N ALA A 77 1.50 5.60 -1.12
CA ALA A 77 0.93 4.89 -2.25
C ALA A 77 -0.46 5.45 -2.62
N ALA A 78 -1.29 5.80 -1.63
CA ALA A 78 -2.59 6.43 -1.85
C ALA A 78 -2.47 7.81 -2.50
N VAL A 79 -1.52 8.65 -2.03
CA VAL A 79 -1.23 9.95 -2.62
C VAL A 79 -0.72 9.81 -4.06
N ALA A 80 0.20 8.89 -4.31
CA ALA A 80 0.72 8.62 -5.66
C ALA A 80 -0.37 8.16 -6.62
N LEU A 81 -1.27 7.27 -6.18
CA LEU A 81 -2.43 6.82 -6.97
C LEU A 81 -3.34 7.99 -7.33
N ALA A 82 -3.63 8.87 -6.37
CA ALA A 82 -4.51 10.00 -6.60
C ALA A 82 -3.90 11.04 -7.54
N ILE A 83 -2.61 11.37 -7.39
CA ILE A 83 -1.88 12.26 -8.30
C ILE A 83 -1.88 11.69 -9.72
N GLY A 84 -1.56 10.40 -9.88
CA GLY A 84 -1.56 9.75 -11.19
C GLY A 84 -2.95 9.74 -11.82
N THR A 85 -4.00 9.53 -11.01
CA THR A 85 -5.40 9.57 -11.48
C THR A 85 -5.80 10.99 -11.93
N LEU A 86 -5.43 12.02 -11.17
CA LEU A 86 -5.66 13.42 -11.54
C LEU A 86 -4.91 13.78 -12.83
N ARG A 87 -3.67 13.32 -12.98
CA ARG A 87 -2.87 13.52 -14.20
C ARG A 87 -3.52 12.86 -15.41
N TYR A 88 -4.01 11.63 -15.25
CA TYR A 88 -4.75 10.91 -16.28
C TYR A 88 -6.03 11.65 -16.68
N MET A 89 -6.84 12.07 -15.71
CA MET A 89 -8.06 12.86 -15.97
C MET A 89 -7.74 14.19 -16.65
N GLY A 90 -6.67 14.88 -16.22
CA GLY A 90 -6.23 16.13 -16.82
C GLY A 90 -5.80 16.00 -18.29
N ALA A 91 -5.13 14.89 -18.65
CA ALA A 91 -4.81 14.59 -20.04
C ALA A 91 -6.09 14.37 -20.87
N ARG A 92 -7.05 13.63 -20.32
CA ARG A 92 -8.34 13.35 -20.95
C ARG A 92 -9.19 14.59 -21.20
N LEU A 93 -9.28 15.47 -20.22
CA LEU A 93 -10.03 16.72 -20.35
C LEU A 93 -9.42 17.69 -21.38
N ARG A 94 -8.12 17.58 -21.66
CA ARG A 94 -7.43 18.39 -22.68
C ARG A 94 -7.55 17.82 -24.10
N GLY A 95 -8.24 16.69 -24.28
CA GLY A 95 -8.29 16.01 -25.58
C GLY A 95 -6.94 15.38 -25.99
N LEU A 96 -5.95 15.34 -25.08
CA LEU A 96 -4.66 14.68 -25.31
C LEU A 96 -4.76 13.15 -25.18
N ASP A 97 -5.97 12.64 -24.96
CA ASP A 97 -6.27 11.28 -24.56
C ASP A 97 -7.37 10.69 -25.43
N GLU A 98 -7.19 10.74 -26.76
CA GLU A 98 -7.95 9.94 -27.72
C GLU A 98 -7.62 8.44 -27.62
N GLY A 99 -7.40 7.94 -26.40
CA GLY A 99 -7.16 6.53 -26.11
C GLY A 99 -5.71 6.19 -25.79
N ARG A 100 -5.21 6.62 -24.62
CA ARG A 100 -4.06 5.95 -23.99
C ARG A 100 -4.34 4.44 -23.86
N LYS A 101 -3.68 3.68 -24.73
CA LYS A 101 -3.83 2.23 -24.89
C LYS A 101 -3.40 1.51 -23.61
N LYS A 102 -3.69 0.21 -23.53
CA LYS A 102 -3.33 -0.67 -22.41
C LYS A 102 -1.82 -0.64 -22.04
N GLY A 103 -0.96 -0.13 -22.91
CA GLY A 103 0.49 0.06 -22.66
C GLY A 103 0.94 1.50 -22.40
N ASP A 104 0.04 2.44 -22.10
CA ASP A 104 0.45 3.81 -21.73
C ASP A 104 1.25 3.80 -20.41
N PRO A 105 2.42 4.48 -20.36
CA PRO A 105 3.28 4.48 -19.17
C PRO A 105 2.54 4.89 -17.89
N LEU A 106 1.70 5.92 -17.94
CA LEU A 106 0.94 6.38 -16.76
C LEU A 106 -0.06 5.32 -16.31
N ARG A 107 -0.69 4.60 -17.24
CA ARG A 107 -1.65 3.54 -16.91
C ARG A 107 -0.96 2.35 -16.24
N VAL A 108 0.22 1.96 -16.75
CA VAL A 108 1.06 0.90 -16.15
C VAL A 108 1.52 1.29 -14.76
N GLU A 109 1.97 2.53 -14.57
CA GLU A 109 2.34 3.06 -13.26
C GLU A 109 1.18 3.00 -12.26
N LEU A 110 -0.03 3.39 -12.69
CA LEU A 110 -1.22 3.33 -11.85
C LEU A 110 -1.60 1.89 -11.45
N ASP A 111 -1.50 0.94 -12.38
CA ASP A 111 -1.76 -0.48 -12.10
C ASP A 111 -0.72 -1.08 -11.13
N ASN A 112 0.54 -0.66 -11.25
CA ASN A 112 1.58 -1.02 -10.30
C ASN A 112 1.30 -0.47 -8.90
N ILE A 113 0.88 0.80 -8.79
CA ILE A 113 0.54 1.42 -7.49
C ILE A 113 -0.67 0.71 -6.86
N ARG A 114 -1.71 0.37 -7.64
CA ARG A 114 -2.85 -0.42 -7.16
C ARG A 114 -2.42 -1.78 -6.63
N SER A 115 -1.51 -2.45 -7.34
CA SER A 115 -1.00 -3.76 -6.93
C SER A 115 -0.27 -3.67 -5.59
N LYS A 116 0.59 -2.65 -5.41
CA LYS A 116 1.27 -2.38 -4.14
C LYS A 116 0.31 -2.07 -2.99
N LEU A 117 -0.75 -1.28 -3.22
CA LEU A 117 -1.76 -1.02 -2.19
C LEU A 117 -2.48 -2.31 -1.76
N MET A 118 -2.80 -3.19 -2.70
CA MET A 118 -3.40 -4.48 -2.38
C MET A 118 -2.44 -5.39 -1.59
N GLU A 119 -1.14 -5.35 -1.88
CA GLU A 119 -0.12 -6.05 -1.10
C GLU A 119 -0.02 -5.51 0.33
N LEU A 120 0.03 -4.19 0.50
CA LEU A 120 0.06 -3.54 1.82
C LEU A 120 -1.17 -3.93 2.65
N LYS A 121 -2.37 -3.92 2.06
CA LYS A 121 -3.60 -4.36 2.73
C LYS A 121 -3.60 -5.83 3.12
N LYS A 122 -3.02 -6.70 2.29
CA LYS A 122 -2.87 -8.13 2.63
C LYS A 122 -1.92 -8.33 3.80
N LEU A 123 -0.83 -7.57 3.86
CA LEU A 123 0.12 -7.62 4.97
C LEU A 123 -0.52 -7.12 6.27
N GLU A 124 -1.34 -6.07 6.19
CA GLU A 124 -2.10 -5.57 7.34
C GLU A 124 -3.08 -6.63 7.87
N ALA A 125 -3.87 -7.23 6.99
CA ALA A 125 -4.82 -8.28 7.36
C ALA A 125 -4.11 -9.50 7.99
N ALA A 126 -2.96 -9.91 7.45
CA ALA A 126 -2.16 -10.99 8.01
C ALA A 126 -1.65 -10.65 9.43
N ASN A 127 -1.16 -9.43 9.66
CA ASN A 127 -0.69 -8.98 10.96
C ASN A 127 -1.82 -8.85 12.00
N GLN A 128 -3.03 -8.48 11.58
CA GLN A 128 -4.21 -8.45 12.44
C GLN A 128 -4.60 -9.86 12.91
N THR A 129 -4.62 -10.85 12.01
CA THR A 129 -4.93 -12.25 12.40
C THR A 129 -3.94 -12.86 13.39
N ILE A 130 -2.66 -12.49 13.30
CA ILE A 130 -1.61 -12.96 14.23
C ILE A 130 -1.73 -12.29 15.61
N SER A 131 -2.28 -11.07 15.66
CA SER A 131 -2.47 -10.33 16.91
C SER A 131 -3.69 -10.83 17.69
N GLU A 132 -4.73 -11.31 17.01
CA GLU A 132 -5.89 -11.95 17.64
C GLU A 132 -5.55 -13.35 18.19
N GLU A 133 -4.66 -14.13 17.54
CA GLU A 133 -4.22 -15.44 18.05
C GLU A 133 -3.35 -15.36 19.32
N LYS A 134 -2.75 -14.21 19.63
CA LYS A 134 -1.96 -14.00 20.86
C LYS A 134 -2.78 -13.53 22.07
N GLY A 135 -4.05 -13.19 21.88
CA GLY A 135 -4.95 -12.70 22.94
C GLY A 135 -5.73 -13.78 23.68
N SER A 136 -5.70 -15.03 23.21
CA SER A 136 -6.45 -16.14 23.82
C SER A 136 -5.54 -17.31 24.15
N SER A 137 -4.68 -17.15 25.15
CA SER A 137 -4.16 -18.30 25.88
C SER A 137 -5.18 -18.70 26.94
N GLU A 138 -6.03 -19.68 26.62
CA GLU A 138 -6.40 -20.74 27.56
C GLU A 138 -7.17 -21.84 26.82
N GLN A 139 -6.58 -23.04 26.85
CA GLN A 139 -7.19 -24.36 26.57
C GLN A 139 -7.57 -24.71 25.12
N ASN A 140 -6.65 -25.39 24.41
CA ASN A 140 -6.79 -26.83 24.10
C ASN A 140 -5.65 -27.34 23.20
N GLU A 141 -5.18 -28.54 23.52
CA GLU A 141 -4.24 -29.35 22.75
C GLU A 141 -4.79 -29.74 21.36
N ASP A 142 -3.92 -30.25 20.50
CA ASP A 142 -4.17 -30.91 19.20
C ASP A 142 -4.30 -30.06 17.91
N THR A 143 -3.19 -29.52 17.41
CA THR A 143 -3.04 -29.21 15.96
C THR A 143 -1.68 -29.59 15.34
N ASN A 144 -0.90 -30.48 15.96
CA ASN A 144 0.42 -30.85 15.43
C ASN A 144 0.37 -31.83 14.23
N ASP A 145 -0.74 -32.52 14.02
CA ASP A 145 -0.85 -33.60 13.02
C ASP A 145 -0.98 -33.11 11.57
N ASN A 146 -1.55 -31.92 11.34
CA ASN A 146 -1.88 -31.49 9.99
C ASN A 146 -0.67 -30.90 9.23
N LYS A 147 0.31 -30.35 9.95
CA LYS A 147 1.54 -29.79 9.37
C LYS A 147 2.53 -30.89 8.95
N GLN A 148 2.59 -32.00 9.69
CA GLN A 148 3.42 -33.15 9.31
C GLN A 148 2.87 -33.91 8.09
N LYS A 149 1.54 -34.08 7.98
CA LYS A 149 0.92 -34.77 6.82
C LYS A 149 1.17 -34.04 5.49
N LYS A 150 1.17 -32.70 5.48
CA LYS A 150 1.51 -31.92 4.27
C LYS A 150 2.98 -32.07 3.87
N ARG A 151 3.92 -32.09 4.83
CA ARG A 151 5.35 -32.27 4.55
C ARG A 151 5.67 -33.65 3.97
N ARG A 152 5.04 -34.73 4.48
CA ARG A 152 5.25 -36.09 3.94
C ARG A 152 4.77 -36.21 2.48
N LYS A 153 3.60 -35.66 2.15
CA LYS A 153 3.09 -35.67 0.76
C LYS A 153 4.05 -34.97 -0.22
N ILE A 154 4.65 -33.85 0.16
CA ILE A 154 5.60 -33.13 -0.71
C ILE A 154 6.88 -33.95 -0.93
N LEU A 155 7.41 -34.59 0.11
CA LEU A 155 8.59 -35.45 0.02
C LEU A 155 8.36 -36.66 -0.89
N ASP A 156 7.22 -37.33 -0.79
CA ASP A 156 6.88 -38.48 -1.64
C ASP A 156 6.73 -38.08 -3.12
N THR A 157 6.17 -36.90 -3.38
CA THR A 157 5.99 -36.38 -4.74
C THR A 157 7.36 -36.08 -5.39
N ILE A 158 8.27 -35.43 -4.65
CA ILE A 158 9.62 -35.09 -5.12
C ILE A 158 10.45 -36.37 -5.34
N ALA A 159 10.31 -37.38 -4.48
CA ALA A 159 11.02 -38.64 -4.64
C ALA A 159 10.55 -39.41 -5.89
N SER A 160 9.25 -39.43 -6.16
CA SER A 160 8.67 -40.05 -7.35
C SER A 160 9.16 -39.37 -8.64
N GLU A 161 9.17 -38.04 -8.69
CA GLU A 161 9.68 -37.30 -9.85
C GLU A 161 11.17 -37.58 -10.11
N ARG A 162 12.00 -37.69 -9.06
CA ARG A 162 13.42 -38.04 -9.22
C ARG A 162 13.61 -39.45 -9.78
N MET A 163 12.83 -40.43 -9.32
CA MET A 163 12.91 -41.80 -9.83
C MET A 163 12.50 -41.87 -11.31
N ILE A 164 11.40 -41.23 -11.69
CA ILE A 164 10.95 -41.17 -13.09
C ILE A 164 12.01 -40.53 -13.97
N LYS A 165 12.61 -39.41 -13.53
CA LYS A 165 13.65 -38.71 -14.28
C LYS A 165 14.94 -39.54 -14.42
N SER A 166 15.31 -40.32 -13.40
CA SER A 166 16.44 -41.24 -13.49
C SER A 166 16.18 -42.43 -14.43
N ALA A 167 14.95 -42.93 -14.49
CA ALA A 167 14.58 -44.03 -15.38
C ALA A 167 14.53 -43.60 -16.86
N LEU A 168 14.22 -42.33 -17.14
CA LEU A 168 14.18 -41.78 -18.49
C LEU A 168 15.55 -41.41 -19.05
N ASN A 169 16.54 -41.10 -18.19
CA ASN A 169 17.90 -40.72 -18.59
C ASN A 169 18.91 -41.88 -18.61
N GLY A 170 18.46 -43.12 -18.35
CA GLY A 170 19.31 -44.32 -18.25
C GLY A 170 19.40 -45.17 -19.52
N LYS A 171 19.19 -44.62 -20.71
CA LYS A 171 19.42 -45.29 -22.00
C LYS A 171 20.37 -44.49 -22.87
#